data_AF-A0A1S8CZ73-F1
#
_entry.id   AF-A0A1S8CZ73-F1
#
_cell.length_a   1.000
_cell.length_b   1.000
_cell.length_c   1.000
_cell.angle_alpha   90.00
_cell.angle_beta   90.00
_cell.angle_gamma   90.00
#
_symmetry.space_group_name_H-M   'P 1'
#
loop_
_entity.id
_entity.type
_entity.pdbx_description
1 polymer ?
#
loop_
_entity_poly.entity_id
_entity_poly.type
_entity_poly.pdbx_seq_one_letter_code
_entity_poly.pdbx_strand_id
1 'polypeptide(L)' 'MDADGDETETDEIEMSMKLIGIYSSEEKARQAIGRMRQLPGFRDWPDGFRVFHYCAPLDDTSWTEGFGFDPDDPE' A
#
# COMPACT_ATOMS: atom_id res chain seq x y z
N MET A 1 0.02 -27.94 24.03
CA MET A 1 1.02 -28.34 23.03
C MET A 1 0.21 -28.69 21.80
N ASP A 2 -0.01 -27.81 20.83
CA ASP A 2 0.60 -26.50 20.56
C ASP A 2 -0.45 -25.66 19.81
N ALA A 3 -0.58 -24.40 20.21
CA ALA A 3 -1.26 -23.39 19.43
C ALA A 3 -0.22 -22.86 18.45
N ASP A 4 -0.37 -23.20 17.18
CA ASP A 4 0.37 -22.55 16.10
C ASP A 4 -0.69 -22.16 15.06
N GLY A 5 -1.38 -21.07 15.38
CA GLY A 5 -2.18 -20.36 14.40
C GLY A 5 -1.20 -19.73 13.42
N ASP A 6 -1.36 -20.08 12.15
CA ASP A 6 -0.67 -19.48 11.02
C ASP A 6 -0.90 -17.96 11.04
N GLU A 7 0.07 -17.20 11.55
CA GLU A 7 0.04 -15.74 11.68
C GLU A 7 0.98 -15.06 10.67
N THR A 8 1.37 -15.74 9.59
CA THR A 8 2.39 -15.22 8.64
C THR A 8 1.87 -14.87 7.25
N GLU A 9 0.61 -15.20 6.90
CA GLU A 9 0.10 -14.96 5.52
C GLU A 9 -0.12 -13.47 5.19
N THR A 10 -0.10 -12.55 6.16
CA THR A 10 -0.41 -11.13 5.91
C THR A 10 0.79 -10.34 5.35
N ASP A 11 2.02 -10.67 5.73
CA ASP A 11 3.23 -9.89 5.38
C ASP A 11 3.63 -10.05 3.90
N GLU A 12 3.38 -11.23 3.32
CA GLU A 12 3.79 -11.58 1.96
C GLU A 12 2.95 -10.88 0.88
N ILE A 13 1.68 -10.63 1.20
CA ILE A 13 0.71 -10.02 0.29
C ILE A 13 1.03 -8.53 0.10
N GLU A 14 1.46 -7.85 1.16
CA GLU A 14 1.86 -6.44 1.12
C GLU A 14 3.10 -6.21 0.24
N MET A 15 4.05 -7.15 0.20
CA MET A 15 5.27 -7.02 -0.61
C MET A 15 5.06 -7.10 -2.13
N SER A 16 3.89 -7.57 -2.59
CA SER A 16 3.59 -7.71 -4.03
C SER A 16 2.82 -6.54 -4.63
N MET A 17 2.30 -5.63 -3.80
CA MET A 17 1.51 -4.49 -4.26
C MET A 17 2.42 -3.42 -4.86
N LYS A 18 2.22 -3.13 -6.15
CA LYS A 18 2.90 -2.00 -6.81
C LYS A 18 2.05 -0.75 -6.73
N LEU A 19 2.57 0.30 -6.10
CA LEU A 19 1.94 1.62 -6.13
C LEU A 19 2.01 2.22 -7.54
N ILE A 20 0.85 2.41 -8.16
CA ILE A 20 0.72 2.93 -9.53
C ILE A 20 0.61 4.46 -9.54
N GLY A 21 0.08 5.05 -8.46
CA GLY A 21 -0.01 6.50 -8.29
C GLY A 21 -1.02 6.90 -7.23
N ILE A 22 -0.88 8.13 -6.73
CA ILE A 22 -1.78 8.75 -5.76
C ILE A 22 -2.59 9.83 -6.49
N TYR A 23 -3.90 9.86 -6.25
CA TYR A 23 -4.82 10.78 -6.94
C TYR A 23 -5.64 11.55 -5.92
N SER A 24 -5.96 12.80 -6.26
CA SER A 24 -6.77 13.70 -5.41
C SER A 24 -8.22 13.26 -5.23
N SER A 25 -8.69 12.30 -6.03
CA SER A 25 -10.09 11.88 -6.08
C SER A 25 -10.21 10.47 -6.63
N GLU A 26 -11.20 9.71 -6.16
CA GLU A 26 -11.45 8.35 -6.62
C GLU A 26 -11.70 8.28 -8.14
N GLU A 27 -12.43 9.24 -8.70
CA GLU A 27 -12.71 9.26 -10.13
C GLU A 27 -11.43 9.32 -10.98
N LYS A 28 -10.44 10.12 -10.55
CA LYS A 28 -9.12 10.18 -11.21
C LYS A 28 -8.36 8.85 -11.07
N ALA A 29 -8.46 8.19 -9.92
CA ALA A 29 -7.88 6.87 -9.72
C ALA A 29 -8.51 5.83 -10.65
N ARG A 30 -9.83 5.83 -10.81
CA ARG A 30 -10.55 4.93 -11.74
C ARG A 30 -10.18 5.19 -13.20
N GLN A 31 -10.07 6.45 -13.62
CA GLN A 31 -9.58 6.79 -14.96
C GLN A 31 -8.14 6.30 -15.16
N ALA A 32 -7.29 6.40 -14.13
CA ALA A 32 -5.94 5.87 -14.16
C ALA A 32 -5.90 4.34 -14.29
N ILE A 33 -6.80 3.62 -13.61
CA ILE A 33 -6.93 2.16 -13.80
C ILE A 33 -7.31 1.86 -15.25
N GLY A 34 -8.26 2.59 -15.83
CA GLY A 34 -8.68 2.43 -17.22
C GLY A 34 -7.53 2.51 -18.23
N ARG A 35 -6.62 3.48 -18.08
CA ARG A 35 -5.42 3.58 -18.94
C ARG A 35 -4.40 2.48 -18.64
N MET A 36 -4.20 2.12 -17.37
CA MET A 36 -3.18 1.14 -16.98
C MET A 36 -3.57 -0.28 -17.44
N ARG A 37 -4.85 -0.61 -17.46
CA ARG A 37 -5.37 -1.89 -17.98
C ARG A 37 -5.02 -2.15 -19.46
N GLN A 38 -4.64 -1.12 -20.22
CA GLN A 38 -4.25 -1.28 -21.62
C GLN A 38 -2.76 -1.61 -21.79
N LEU A 39 -1.96 -1.43 -20.75
CA LEU A 39 -0.52 -1.67 -20.80
C LEU A 39 -0.21 -3.17 -20.80
N PRO A 40 0.86 -3.60 -21.48
CA PRO A 40 1.33 -4.98 -21.44
C PRO A 40 1.66 -5.39 -19.99
N GLY A 41 1.34 -6.63 -19.63
CA GLY A 41 1.41 -7.13 -18.24
C GLY A 41 0.14 -6.82 -17.44
N PHE A 42 -0.27 -5.55 -17.38
CA PHE A 42 -1.48 -5.14 -16.64
C PHE A 42 -2.78 -5.61 -17.31
N ARG A 43 -2.81 -5.73 -18.63
CA ARG A 43 -3.96 -6.26 -19.38
C ARG A 43 -4.30 -7.70 -19.02
N ASP A 44 -3.31 -8.48 -18.59
CA ASP A 44 -3.46 -9.90 -18.23
C ASP A 44 -4.18 -10.06 -16.88
N TRP A 45 -4.15 -9.03 -16.04
CA TRP A 45 -4.72 -9.01 -14.68
C TRP A 45 -5.69 -7.83 -14.51
N PRO A 46 -6.86 -7.84 -15.18
CA PRO A 46 -7.81 -6.71 -15.15
C PRO A 46 -8.40 -6.42 -13.77
N ASP A 47 -8.51 -7.43 -12.90
CA ASP A 47 -9.03 -7.33 -11.52
C ASP A 47 -7.92 -7.12 -10.49
N GLY A 48 -6.65 -7.04 -10.91
CA GLY A 48 -5.50 -6.83 -10.03
C GLY A 48 -5.35 -5.41 -9.46
N PHE A 49 -6.30 -4.51 -9.74
CA PHE A 49 -6.24 -3.12 -9.32
C PHE A 49 -7.12 -2.87 -8.10
N ARG A 50 -6.54 -2.27 -7.05
CA ARG A 50 -7.27 -1.79 -5.87
C ARG A 50 -7.10 -0.29 -5.73
N VAL A 51 -8.20 0.40 -5.40
CA VAL A 51 -8.18 1.81 -5.02
C VAL A 51 -8.32 1.88 -3.52
N PHE A 52 -7.33 2.45 -2.85
CA PHE A 52 -7.38 2.73 -1.42
C PHE A 52 -7.69 4.20 -1.20
N HIS A 53 -8.65 4.49 -0.31
CA HIS A 53 -8.89 5.86 0.14
C HIS A 53 -7.92 6.14 1.28
N TYR A 54 -6.96 7.01 1.03
CA TYR A 54 -6.05 7.49 2.05
C TYR A 54 -6.69 8.71 2.73
N CYS A 55 -7.26 8.50 3.91
CA CYS A 55 -7.86 9.54 4.73
C CYS A 55 -6.87 10.03 5.81
N ALA A 56 -5.60 10.19 5.46
CA ALA A 56 -4.69 10.96 6.31
C ALA A 56 -4.82 12.45 5.97
N PRO A 57 -4.57 13.34 6.92
CA PRO A 57 -4.50 14.76 6.62
C PRO A 57 -3.40 15.00 5.57
N LEU A 58 -3.75 15.74 4.52
CA LEU A 58 -2.74 16.32 3.64
C LEU A 58 -1.90 17.28 4.51
N ASP A 59 -0.58 17.24 4.33
CA ASP A 59 0.40 18.01 5.12
C ASP A 59 0.61 17.54 6.57
N ASP A 60 0.27 16.28 6.88
CA ASP A 60 0.62 15.67 8.16
C ASP A 60 1.96 14.92 8.09
N THR A 61 2.78 15.04 9.14
CA THR A 61 4.07 14.35 9.22
C THR A 61 3.86 13.01 9.92
N SER A 62 3.74 11.92 9.15
CA SER A 62 3.44 10.60 9.73
C SER A 62 4.58 9.98 10.53
N TRP A 63 5.84 10.34 10.22
CA TRP A 63 7.02 9.83 10.92
C TRP A 63 7.76 10.99 11.59
N THR A 64 7.46 11.24 12.86
CA THR A 64 8.05 12.33 13.64
C THR A 64 9.24 11.90 14.48
N GLU A 65 9.39 10.60 14.74
CA GLU A 65 10.43 10.04 15.62
C GLU A 65 11.84 10.06 15.00
N GLY A 66 11.96 10.13 13.68
CA GLY A 66 13.23 10.03 12.98
C GLY A 66 13.67 8.58 12.74
N PHE A 67 14.56 8.39 11.77
CA PHE A 67 15.08 7.06 11.44
C PHE A 67 16.09 6.62 12.50
N GLY A 68 15.86 5.45 13.12
CA GLY A 68 16.72 4.91 14.19
C GLY A 68 16.36 5.37 15.60
N PHE A 69 15.15 5.89 15.83
CA PHE A 69 14.64 6.06 17.19
C PHE A 69 14.31 4.67 17.77
N ASP A 70 15.25 4.13 18.53
CA ASP A 70 15.02 2.97 19.37
C ASP A 70 14.66 3.47 20.79
N PRO A 71 13.39 3.36 21.24
CA PRO A 71 12.98 3.83 22.56
C PRO A 71 13.62 3.03 23.72
N ASP A 72 14.32 1.95 23.41
CA ASP A 72 14.99 1.04 24.35
C ASP A 72 16.51 1.29 24.46
N ASP A 73 17.10 2.15 23.61
CA ASP A 73 18.52 2.53 23.63
C ASP A 73 18.67 4.03 23.97
N PRO A 74 18.75 4.40 25.26
CA PRO A 74 19.07 5.78 25.63
C PRO A 74 20.57 6.06 25.41
N GLU A 75 20.89 7.05 24.56
CA GLU A 75 22.25 7.65 24.41
C GLU A 75 22.86 8.15 25.73
#